data_AF-A0A1J5HQ97-F1
#
_entry.id   AF-A0A1J5HQ97-F1
#
_cell.length_a   1.000
_cell.length_b   1.000
_cell.length_c   1.000
_cell.angle_alpha   90.00
_cell.angle_beta   90.00
_cell.angle_gamma   90.00
#
_symmetry.space_group_name_H-M   'P 1'
#
loop_
_entity.id
_entity.type
_entity.pdbx_description
1 polymer ?
#
loop_
_entity_poly.entity_id
_entity_poly.type
_entity_poly.pdbx_seq_one_letter_code
_entity_poly.pdbx_strand_id
1 'polypeptide(L)'
;MLCTNLLQRFQGYAPDDINTLIKNIMTNKEQLQLGKTLWDITDNLRGAMNADDFRDYMLSFLFLRYLSYNYEESAKKELGSDFPKLEDNDSRTPLGVWYAANEADVVEFEKQMRRKIHYVIEPHHLWSNITELARTQNGDLLHTLESGFRYIENESFESFTPQAFRFVS
;
A
#
# COMPACT_ATOMS: atom_id res chain seq x y z
N MET A 1 6.11 9.53 14.46
CA MET A 1 7.10 8.44 14.69
C MET A 1 7.02 7.33 13.63
N LEU A 2 5.81 6.94 13.18
CA LEU A 2 5.57 6.00 12.06
C LEU A 2 6.26 6.41 10.73
N CYS A 3 6.07 7.65 10.28
CA CYS A 3 6.67 8.11 9.03
C CYS A 3 8.20 8.21 9.08
N THR A 4 8.78 8.54 10.23
CA THR A 4 10.25 8.69 10.36
C THR A 4 10.96 7.35 10.25
N ASN A 5 10.43 6.31 10.88
CA ASN A 5 10.99 4.95 10.82
C ASN A 5 10.79 4.29 9.45
N LEU A 6 9.66 4.56 8.77
CA LEU A 6 9.45 4.09 7.41
C LEU A 6 10.36 4.85 6.43
N LEU A 7 10.42 6.18 6.47
CA LEU A 7 11.30 6.98 5.60
C LEU A 7 12.79 6.61 5.74
N GLN A 8 13.27 6.26 6.94
CA GLN A 8 14.63 5.76 7.13
C GLN A 8 14.89 4.41 6.44
N ARG A 9 13.89 3.53 6.36
CA ARG A 9 13.97 2.26 5.62
C ARG A 9 13.96 2.45 4.09
N PHE A 10 13.50 3.61 3.60
CA PHE A 10 13.34 3.92 2.17
C PHE A 10 14.48 4.75 1.56
N GLN A 11 15.52 5.14 2.32
CA GLN A 11 16.60 6.01 1.82
C GLN A 11 17.48 5.42 0.69
N GLY A 12 17.20 4.21 0.21
CA GLY A 12 17.85 3.62 -0.98
C GLY A 12 16.95 3.45 -2.21
N TYR A 13 15.66 3.78 -2.13
CA TYR A 13 14.66 3.41 -3.15
C TYR A 13 13.71 4.56 -3.55
N ALA A 14 14.00 5.79 -3.14
CA ALA A 14 13.20 6.94 -3.55
C ALA A 14 13.56 7.36 -4.99
N PRO A 15 12.58 7.43 -5.92
CA PRO A 15 12.81 8.00 -7.24
C PRO A 15 13.15 9.49 -7.13
N ASP A 16 14.02 9.98 -8.02
CA ASP A 16 14.63 11.31 -7.98
C ASP A 16 13.62 12.49 -7.95
N ASP A 17 12.34 12.23 -8.26
CA ASP A 17 11.28 13.23 -8.19
C ASP A 17 9.94 12.65 -7.69
N ILE A 18 9.62 12.97 -6.43
CA ILE A 18 8.34 12.66 -5.78
C ILE A 18 7.16 13.26 -6.57
N ASN A 19 7.32 14.39 -7.26
CA ASN A 19 6.21 15.01 -8.01
C ASN A 19 5.87 14.25 -9.29
N THR A 20 6.87 13.72 -9.98
CA THR A 20 6.68 12.83 -11.14
C THR A 20 6.02 11.53 -10.72
N LEU A 21 6.40 10.99 -9.56
CA LEU A 21 5.77 9.80 -9.00
C LEU A 21 4.30 10.05 -8.60
N ILE A 22 4.02 11.19 -7.98
CA ILE A 22 2.65 11.58 -7.60
C ILE A 22 1.76 11.72 -8.83
N LYS A 23 2.27 12.33 -9.92
CA LYS A 23 1.57 12.49 -11.20
C LYS A 23 1.27 11.18 -11.92
N ASN A 24 2.18 10.21 -11.87
CA ASN A 24 2.01 8.93 -12.57
C ASN A 24 1.08 7.96 -11.82
N ILE A 25 0.94 8.10 -10.50
CA ILE A 25 0.17 7.16 -9.70
C ILE A 25 -1.32 7.55 -9.56
N MET A 26 -1.72 8.82 -9.71
CA MET A 26 -3.15 9.24 -9.71
C MET A 26 -3.39 10.57 -10.42
N THR A 27 -4.61 10.76 -10.93
CA THR A 27 -5.08 12.07 -11.39
C THR A 27 -5.45 12.97 -10.20
N ASN A 28 -5.34 14.30 -10.35
CA ASN A 28 -5.75 15.27 -9.33
C ASN A 28 -7.20 15.05 -8.84
N LYS A 29 -8.07 14.56 -9.73
CA LYS A 29 -9.49 14.33 -9.43
C LYS A 29 -9.69 13.15 -8.48
N GLU A 30 -8.98 12.05 -8.68
CA GLU A 30 -9.02 10.88 -7.79
C GLU A 30 -8.42 11.20 -6.43
N GLN A 31 -7.36 12.03 -6.38
CA GLN A 31 -6.76 12.49 -5.12
C GLN A 31 -7.74 13.32 -4.30
N LEU A 32 -8.45 14.24 -4.94
CA LEU A 32 -9.44 15.08 -4.29
C LEU A 32 -10.67 14.28 -3.84
N GLN A 33 -11.15 13.37 -4.67
CA GLN A 33 -12.36 12.60 -4.39
C GLN A 33 -12.13 11.58 -3.28
N LEU A 34 -10.98 10.89 -3.30
CA LEU A 34 -10.59 10.00 -2.22
C LEU A 34 -10.24 10.76 -0.95
N GLY A 35 -9.47 11.86 -1.05
CA GLY A 35 -9.18 12.73 0.08
C GLY A 35 -10.45 13.25 0.75
N LYS A 36 -11.48 13.58 -0.04
CA LYS A 36 -12.80 13.95 0.47
C LYS A 36 -13.54 12.78 1.12
N THR A 37 -13.63 11.62 0.48
CA THR A 37 -14.26 10.43 1.09
C THR A 37 -13.60 10.05 2.42
N LEU A 38 -12.27 10.11 2.47
CA LEU A 38 -11.50 9.84 3.68
C LEU A 38 -11.70 10.92 4.74
N TRP A 39 -11.74 12.19 4.34
CA TRP A 39 -12.07 13.32 5.22
C TRP A 39 -13.49 13.15 5.80
N ASP A 40 -14.47 12.79 4.98
CA ASP A 40 -15.85 12.54 5.41
C ASP A 40 -15.93 11.33 6.38
N ILE A 41 -15.14 10.27 6.16
CA ILE A 41 -15.08 9.11 7.09
C ILE A 41 -14.40 9.50 8.41
N THR A 42 -13.32 10.27 8.35
CA THR A 42 -12.57 10.69 9.54
C THR A 42 -13.29 11.75 10.36
N ASP A 43 -14.03 12.67 9.72
CA ASP A 43 -14.89 13.66 10.39
C ASP A 43 -16.05 12.97 11.15
N ASN A 44 -16.58 11.86 10.59
CA ASN A 44 -17.56 11.01 11.27
C ASN A 44 -16.97 10.21 12.45
N LEU A 45 -15.66 9.91 12.46
CA LEU A 45 -15.02 9.10 13.51
C LEU A 45 -14.47 9.93 14.68
N ARG A 46 -14.16 11.21 14.49
CA ARG A 46 -13.60 12.06 15.53
C ARG A 46 -13.90 13.54 15.27
N GLY A 47 -14.80 14.09 16.08
CA GLY A 47 -14.96 15.54 16.18
C GLY A 47 -13.63 16.21 16.54
N ALA A 48 -13.11 17.01 15.60
CA ALA A 48 -11.92 17.86 15.70
C ALA A 48 -10.56 17.14 15.73
N MET A 49 -10.12 16.67 14.56
CA MET A 49 -8.72 16.29 14.31
C MET A 49 -7.90 17.52 13.90
N ASN A 50 -6.67 17.69 14.45
CA ASN A 50 -5.81 18.84 14.14
C ASN A 50 -5.14 18.71 12.76
N ALA A 51 -4.67 19.83 12.19
CA ALA A 51 -4.04 19.86 10.87
C ALA A 51 -2.80 18.95 10.73
N ASP A 52 -2.09 18.68 11.83
CA ASP A 52 -0.93 17.80 11.86
C ASP A 52 -1.34 16.31 11.79
N ASP A 53 -2.41 15.93 12.49
CA ASP A 53 -2.96 14.57 12.41
C ASP A 53 -3.49 14.27 10.99
N PHE A 54 -4.12 15.25 10.34
CA PHE A 54 -4.53 15.12 8.93
C PHE A 54 -3.32 14.93 8.01
N ARG A 55 -2.24 15.68 8.24
CA ARG A 55 -1.01 15.54 7.45
C ARG A 55 -0.39 14.14 7.59
N ASP A 56 -0.26 13.65 8.82
CA ASP A 56 0.31 12.32 9.10
C ASP A 56 -0.58 11.21 8.56
N TYR A 57 -1.90 11.40 8.61
CA TYR A 57 -2.86 10.51 7.98
C TYR A 57 -2.64 10.48 6.46
N MET A 58 -2.72 11.62 5.78
CA MET A 58 -2.51 11.72 4.32
C MET A 58 -1.15 11.15 3.87
N LEU A 59 -0.11 11.33 4.67
CA LEU A 59 1.21 10.77 4.38
C LEU A 59 1.22 9.24 4.45
N SER A 60 0.50 8.65 5.41
CA SER A 60 0.29 7.19 5.48
C SER A 60 -0.41 6.65 4.24
N PHE A 61 -1.41 7.36 3.68
CA PHE A 61 -2.06 6.95 2.43
C PHE A 61 -1.12 7.02 1.22
N LEU A 62 -0.37 8.12 1.09
CA LEU A 62 0.61 8.25 0.01
C LEU A 62 1.64 7.12 0.07
N PHE A 63 2.02 6.73 1.29
CA PHE A 63 2.92 5.62 1.53
C PHE A 63 2.29 4.28 1.16
N LEU A 64 1.08 3.96 1.64
CA LEU A 64 0.35 2.74 1.26
C LEU A 64 0.19 2.63 -0.25
N ARG A 65 -0.19 3.73 -0.90
CA ARG A 65 -0.34 3.82 -2.35
C ARG A 65 0.98 3.53 -3.06
N TYR A 66 2.07 4.15 -2.59
CA TYR A 66 3.40 3.92 -3.15
C TYR A 66 3.83 2.46 -3.03
N LEU A 67 3.70 1.88 -1.84
CA LEU A 67 4.05 0.48 -1.62
C LEU A 67 3.20 -0.46 -2.45
N SER A 68 1.88 -0.23 -2.52
CA SER A 68 0.96 -1.05 -3.30
C SER A 68 1.33 -1.03 -4.78
N TYR A 69 1.55 0.17 -5.33
CA TYR A 69 1.95 0.32 -6.73
C TYR A 69 3.27 -0.40 -7.03
N ASN A 70 4.29 -0.18 -6.20
CA ASN A 70 5.58 -0.83 -6.39
C ASN A 70 5.50 -2.35 -6.20
N TYR A 71 4.66 -2.82 -5.28
CA TYR A 71 4.41 -4.24 -5.06
C TYR A 71 3.75 -4.89 -6.28
N GLU A 72 2.66 -4.31 -6.80
CA GLU A 72 1.97 -4.79 -8.00
C GLU A 72 2.87 -4.77 -9.24
N GLU A 73 3.66 -3.71 -9.44
CA GLU A 73 4.61 -3.62 -10.55
C GLU A 73 5.74 -4.67 -10.43
N SER A 74 6.19 -4.94 -9.21
CA SER A 74 7.20 -5.98 -8.95
C SER A 74 6.61 -7.37 -9.15
N ALA A 75 5.38 -7.61 -8.67
CA ALA A 75 4.65 -8.85 -8.85
C ALA A 75 4.39 -9.14 -10.33
N LYS A 76 4.01 -8.12 -11.09
CA LYS A 76 3.81 -8.21 -12.54
C LYS A 76 5.10 -8.56 -13.29
N LYS A 77 6.23 -8.00 -12.88
CA LYS A 77 7.55 -8.36 -13.44
C LYS A 77 7.95 -9.79 -13.08
N GLU A 78 7.63 -10.22 -11.86
CA GLU A 78 7.96 -11.57 -11.39
C GLU A 78 7.14 -12.65 -12.08
N LEU A 79 5.82 -12.46 -12.12
CA LEU A 79 4.87 -13.41 -12.68
C LEU A 79 4.86 -13.39 -14.20
N GLY A 80 5.23 -12.26 -14.83
CA GLY A 80 5.38 -12.17 -16.28
C GLY A 80 4.08 -12.54 -17.03
N SER A 81 4.10 -13.68 -17.73
CA SER A 81 2.92 -14.20 -18.45
C SER A 81 1.79 -14.69 -17.53
N ASP A 82 2.13 -15.06 -16.30
CA ASP A 82 1.19 -15.65 -15.35
C ASP A 82 0.43 -14.56 -14.57
N PHE A 83 0.83 -13.29 -14.72
CA PHE A 83 0.10 -12.16 -14.15
C PHE A 83 -1.26 -12.00 -14.85
N PRO A 84 -2.39 -12.12 -14.12
CA PRO A 84 -3.70 -12.02 -14.74
C PRO A 84 -3.92 -10.67 -15.40
N LYS A 85 -4.55 -10.69 -16.59
CA LYS A 85 -5.05 -9.49 -17.25
C LYS A 85 -6.56 -9.49 -17.04
N LEU A 86 -7.02 -8.52 -16.26
CA LEU A 86 -8.44 -8.31 -16.05
C LEU A 86 -8.96 -7.29 -17.05
N GLU A 87 -10.22 -7.45 -17.44
CA GLU A 87 -10.94 -6.47 -18.25
C GLU A 87 -11.29 -5.25 -17.38
N ASP A 88 -11.45 -4.08 -18.00
CA ASP A 88 -11.72 -2.80 -17.31
C ASP A 88 -13.01 -2.80 -16.44
N ASN A 89 -13.87 -3.82 -16.56
CA ASN A 89 -15.10 -3.97 -15.79
C ASN A 89 -15.01 -4.97 -14.63
N ASP A 90 -13.87 -5.64 -14.44
CA ASP A 90 -13.67 -6.55 -13.33
C ASP A 90 -13.27 -5.77 -12.08
N SER A 91 -14.08 -5.87 -11.04
CA SER A 91 -13.83 -5.18 -9.76
C SER A 91 -12.79 -5.88 -8.89
N ARG A 92 -12.22 -7.01 -9.33
CA ARG A 92 -11.18 -7.74 -8.59
C ARG A 92 -9.81 -7.16 -8.90
N THR A 93 -8.86 -7.37 -7.99
CA THR A 93 -7.46 -7.03 -8.24
C THR A 93 -6.79 -8.17 -9.01
N PRO A 94 -5.97 -7.90 -10.05
CA PRO A 94 -5.27 -8.94 -10.80
C PRO A 94 -4.44 -9.87 -9.91
N LEU A 95 -3.78 -9.28 -8.91
CA LEU A 95 -3.00 -10.04 -7.95
C LEU A 95 -3.88 -10.90 -7.03
N GLY A 96 -5.05 -10.39 -6.62
CA GLY A 96 -6.02 -11.18 -5.85
C GLY A 96 -6.53 -12.40 -6.60
N VAL A 97 -6.77 -12.26 -7.91
CA VAL A 97 -7.14 -13.39 -8.77
C VAL A 97 -6.02 -14.42 -8.86
N TRP A 98 -4.77 -13.98 -8.98
CA TRP A 98 -3.62 -14.89 -8.99
C TRP A 98 -3.45 -15.63 -7.65
N TYR A 99 -3.56 -14.91 -6.52
CA TYR A 99 -3.47 -15.50 -5.18
C TYR A 99 -4.53 -16.59 -4.97
N ALA A 100 -5.78 -16.33 -5.37
CA ALA A 100 -6.87 -17.30 -5.24
C ALA A 100 -6.70 -18.52 -6.15
N ALA A 101 -6.04 -18.38 -7.30
CA ALA A 101 -5.80 -19.47 -8.24
C ALA A 101 -4.56 -20.31 -7.90
N ASN A 102 -3.60 -19.76 -7.15
CA ASN A 102 -2.27 -20.36 -6.92
C ASN A 102 -1.93 -20.44 -5.42
N GLU A 103 -2.89 -20.76 -4.55
CA GLU A 103 -2.73 -20.79 -3.09
C GLU A 103 -1.48 -21.56 -2.62
N ALA A 104 -1.12 -22.66 -3.31
CA ALA A 104 0.05 -23.46 -2.99
C ALA A 104 1.38 -22.73 -3.24
N ASP A 105 1.41 -21.81 -4.21
CA ASP A 105 2.62 -21.10 -4.64
C ASP A 105 2.76 -19.71 -3.99
N VAL A 106 1.68 -19.19 -3.38
CA VAL A 106 1.66 -17.88 -2.71
C VAL A 106 2.80 -17.75 -1.69
N VAL A 107 3.03 -18.76 -0.85
CA VAL A 107 4.05 -18.69 0.21
C VAL A 107 5.46 -18.53 -0.38
N GLU A 108 5.77 -19.22 -1.47
CA GLU A 108 7.09 -19.12 -2.09
C GLU A 108 7.24 -17.83 -2.88
N PHE A 109 6.18 -17.40 -3.57
CA PHE A 109 6.11 -16.10 -4.22
C PHE A 109 6.37 -14.96 -3.22
N GLU A 110 5.70 -14.97 -2.07
CA GLU A 110 5.90 -13.97 -1.02
C GLU A 110 7.34 -13.94 -0.51
N LYS A 111 7.99 -15.09 -0.33
CA LYS A 111 9.42 -15.13 0.03
C LYS A 111 10.29 -14.49 -1.04
N GLN A 112 10.01 -14.72 -2.31
CA GLN A 112 10.75 -14.08 -3.40
C GLN A 112 10.55 -12.57 -3.40
N MET A 113 9.32 -12.11 -3.17
CA MET A 113 9.01 -10.68 -3.04
C MET A 113 9.73 -10.04 -1.85
N ARG A 114 9.77 -10.69 -0.68
CA ARG A 114 10.56 -10.23 0.47
C ARG A 114 12.06 -10.15 0.17
N ARG A 115 12.61 -11.04 -0.65
CA ARG A 115 14.02 -10.94 -1.07
C ARG A 115 14.29 -9.80 -2.03
N LYS A 116 13.36 -9.52 -2.94
CA LYS A 116 13.54 -8.52 -4.02
C LYS A 116 13.24 -7.09 -3.59
N ILE A 117 12.14 -6.89 -2.87
CA ILE A 117 11.66 -5.56 -2.50
C ILE A 117 11.50 -5.38 -0.98
N HIS A 118 11.84 -6.39 -0.18
CA HIS A 118 11.87 -6.34 1.29
C HIS A 118 10.51 -6.24 2.00
N TYR A 119 9.41 -6.36 1.26
CA TYR A 119 8.09 -6.43 1.85
C TYR A 119 7.08 -7.21 0.99
N VAL A 120 5.99 -7.62 1.64
CA VAL A 120 4.80 -8.20 1.01
C VAL A 120 3.57 -7.40 1.44
N ILE A 121 2.61 -7.24 0.52
CA ILE A 121 1.29 -6.67 0.82
C ILE A 121 0.27 -7.64 0.27
N GLU A 122 -0.63 -8.12 1.13
CA GLU A 122 -1.69 -9.01 0.68
C GLU A 122 -2.67 -8.27 -0.24
N PRO A 123 -3.30 -8.97 -1.21
CA PRO A 123 -4.18 -8.33 -2.19
C PRO A 123 -5.32 -7.51 -1.59
N HIS A 124 -5.79 -7.89 -0.41
CA HIS A 124 -6.87 -7.20 0.29
C HIS A 124 -6.45 -5.89 0.96
N HIS A 125 -5.15 -5.70 1.21
CA HIS A 125 -4.58 -4.45 1.73
C HIS A 125 -4.03 -3.53 0.64
N LEU A 126 -3.98 -3.99 -0.62
CA LEU A 126 -3.51 -3.16 -1.72
C LEU A 126 -4.41 -1.95 -1.94
N TRP A 127 -3.77 -0.88 -2.40
CA TRP A 127 -4.44 0.36 -2.79
C TRP A 127 -5.60 0.13 -3.78
N SER A 128 -5.42 -0.76 -4.76
CA SER A 128 -6.44 -1.12 -5.75
C SER A 128 -7.73 -1.64 -5.09
N ASN A 129 -7.61 -2.45 -4.04
CA ASN A 129 -8.76 -2.90 -3.26
C ASN A 129 -9.39 -1.76 -2.44
N ILE A 130 -8.57 -0.92 -1.79
CA ILE A 130 -9.04 0.24 -1.03
C ILE A 130 -9.81 1.23 -1.92
N THR A 131 -9.35 1.49 -3.13
CA THR A 131 -10.04 2.37 -4.08
C THR A 131 -11.39 1.80 -4.52
N GLU A 132 -11.51 0.49 -4.69
CA GLU A 132 -12.80 -0.15 -5.01
C GLU A 132 -13.79 -0.09 -3.84
N LEU A 133 -13.31 -0.31 -2.61
CA LEU A 133 -14.13 -0.14 -1.40
C LEU A 133 -14.61 1.31 -1.24
N ALA A 134 -13.75 2.29 -1.53
CA ALA A 134 -14.11 3.71 -1.50
C ALA A 134 -15.11 4.08 -2.60
N ARG A 135 -14.94 3.58 -3.82
CA ARG A 135 -15.86 3.81 -4.95
C ARG A 135 -17.25 3.25 -4.66
N THR A 136 -17.32 2.11 -3.99
CA THR A 136 -18.58 1.44 -3.63
C THR A 136 -19.18 1.92 -2.31
N GLN A 137 -18.51 2.83 -1.60
CA GLN A 137 -18.90 3.30 -0.26
C GLN A 137 -19.12 2.14 0.71
N ASN A 138 -18.25 1.13 0.63
CA ASN A 138 -18.37 -0.07 1.45
C ASN A 138 -18.06 0.26 2.93
N GLY A 139 -18.88 -0.23 3.84
CA GLY A 139 -18.71 -0.05 5.29
C GLY A 139 -17.42 -0.66 5.85
N ASP A 140 -16.84 -1.64 5.15
CA ASP A 140 -15.59 -2.29 5.55
C ASP A 140 -14.34 -1.47 5.24
N LEU A 141 -14.45 -0.39 4.44
CA LEU A 141 -13.32 0.43 3.99
C LEU A 141 -12.39 0.84 5.13
N LEU A 142 -12.95 1.40 6.22
CA LEU A 142 -12.15 1.85 7.35
C LEU A 142 -11.43 0.69 8.03
N HIS A 143 -12.14 -0.42 8.25
CA HIS A 143 -11.59 -1.60 8.89
C HIS A 143 -10.45 -2.21 8.06
N THR A 144 -10.64 -2.35 6.74
CA THR A 144 -9.62 -2.83 5.82
C THR A 144 -8.41 -1.91 5.80
N LEU A 145 -8.62 -0.60 5.85
CA LEU A 145 -7.54 0.39 5.89
C LEU A 145 -6.71 0.31 7.18
N GLU A 146 -7.39 0.27 8.34
CA GLU A 146 -6.72 0.11 9.64
C GLU A 146 -5.94 -1.22 9.71
N SER A 147 -6.55 -2.29 9.19
CA SER A 147 -5.89 -3.60 9.07
C SER A 147 -4.67 -3.53 8.16
N GLY A 148 -4.75 -2.86 7.01
CA GLY A 148 -3.65 -2.72 6.06
C GLY A 148 -2.46 -1.95 6.64
N PHE A 149 -2.70 -0.87 7.37
CA PHE A 149 -1.62 -0.17 8.07
C PHE A 149 -0.95 -1.03 9.14
N ARG A 150 -1.75 -1.76 9.92
CA ARG A 150 -1.24 -2.69 10.94
C ARG A 150 -0.41 -3.81 10.31
N TYR A 151 -0.87 -4.36 9.19
CA TYR A 151 -0.16 -5.38 8.43
C TYR A 151 1.19 -4.85 7.92
N ILE A 152 1.19 -3.65 7.33
CA ILE A 152 2.42 -3.00 6.86
C ILE A 152 3.43 -2.79 7.99
N GLU A 153 2.96 -2.41 9.17
CA GLU A 153 3.84 -2.17 10.32
C GLU A 153 4.45 -3.46 10.88
N ASN A 154 3.66 -4.54 10.97
CA ASN A 154 4.02 -5.71 11.76
C ASN A 154 4.40 -6.96 10.94
N GLU A 155 3.87 -7.09 9.73
CA GLU A 155 3.89 -8.35 8.97
C GLU A 155 4.48 -8.19 7.56
N SER A 156 4.33 -7.03 6.94
CA SER A 156 4.83 -6.79 5.58
C SER A 156 6.34 -6.89 5.48
N PHE A 157 7.08 -6.45 6.50
CA PHE A 157 8.55 -6.52 6.51
C PHE A 157 9.01 -7.78 7.24
N GLU A 158 10.12 -8.39 6.82
CA GLU A 158 10.76 -9.39 7.68
C GLU A 158 11.10 -8.75 9.04
N SER A 159 10.82 -9.46 10.13
CA SER A 159 11.05 -8.99 11.49
C SER A 159 12.50 -8.51 11.62
N PHE A 160 12.66 -7.19 11.74
CA PHE A 160 13.97 -6.57 11.84
C PHE A 160 14.59 -6.96 13.19
N THR A 161 15.53 -7.90 13.20
CA THR A 161 16.39 -8.11 14.38
C THR A 161 17.30 -6.87 14.52
N PRO A 162 17.36 -6.24 15.71
CA PRO A 162 18.06 -4.97 15.92
C PRO A 162 19.59 -5.11 15.97
N GLN A 163 20.20 -5.79 14.99
CA GLN A 163 21.65 -5.95 14.89
C GLN A 163 22.28 -5.17 13.72
N ALA A 164 21.49 -4.50 12.88
CA ALA A 164 21.98 -3.75 11.74
C ALA A 164 22.36 -2.28 12.00
N PHE A 165 22.39 -1.82 13.26
CA PHE A 165 22.95 -0.51 13.64
C PHE A 165 24.22 -0.69 14.48
N ARG A 166 25.29 -1.13 13.83
CA ARG A 166 26.66 -1.06 14.38
C ARG A 166 27.67 -0.49 13.39
N PHE A 167 27.25 0.43 12.53
CA PHE A 167 28.20 1.28 11.79
C PHE A 167 27.58 2.65 11.62
N VAL A 168 27.98 3.58 12.48
CA VAL A 168 28.45 4.96 12.24
C VAL A 168 28.39 5.63 13.61
N SER A 169 29.54 5.60 14.30
CA SER A 169 29.90 6.45 15.43
C SER A 169 31.05 7.32 14.99
#